data_AF-A0A4X2MDQ1-F1
#
_entry.id   AF-A0A4X2MDQ1-F1
#
_cell.length_a   1.000
_cell.length_b   1.000
_cell.length_c   1.000
_cell.angle_alpha   90.00
_cell.angle_beta   90.00
_cell.angle_gamma   90.00
#
_symmetry.space_group_name_H-M   'P 1'
#
loop_
_entity.id
_entity.type
_entity.pdbx_description
1 polymer ?
#
loop_
_entity_poly.entity_id
_entity_poly.type
_entity_poly.pdbx_seq_one_letter_code
_entity_poly.pdbx_strand_id
1 'polypeptide(L)' 'MAAAKKTKNSLESIYLRLQLVMKSGKYVVGYKQTLKMIRQGKAKLVILANNHPALRKLEIEYYAMLAKTGVHH' A
#
# COMPACT_ATOMS: atom_id res chain seq x y z
N MET A 1 -29.67 -12.03 20.70
CA MET A 1 -29.55 -12.24 19.24
C MET A 1 -28.20 -11.72 18.80
N ALA A 2 -27.28 -12.61 18.41
CA ALA A 2 -25.95 -12.23 17.95
C ALA A 2 -26.07 -11.34 16.70
N ALA A 3 -25.49 -10.14 16.76
CA ALA A 3 -25.57 -9.17 15.68
C ALA A 3 -24.99 -9.75 14.39
N ALA A 4 -25.81 -9.77 13.33
CA ALA A 4 -25.39 -10.21 12.01
C ALA A 4 -24.17 -9.37 11.57
N LYS A 5 -23.05 -10.05 11.31
CA LYS A 5 -21.80 -9.43 10.85
C LYS A 5 -22.03 -8.87 9.45
N LYS A 6 -22.45 -7.60 9.35
CA LYS A 6 -22.50 -6.86 8.09
C LYS A 6 -21.14 -6.95 7.41
N THR A 7 -21.09 -7.60 6.26
CA THR A 7 -19.96 -7.63 5.33
C THR A 7 -19.68 -6.18 4.93
N LYS A 8 -18.71 -5.54 5.59
CA LYS A 8 -18.28 -4.20 5.24
C LYS A 8 -17.55 -4.26 3.90
N ASN A 9 -17.98 -3.42 2.95
CA ASN A 9 -17.35 -3.27 1.64
C ASN A 9 -15.85 -3.01 1.82
N SER A 10 -15.02 -3.87 1.22
CA SER A 10 -13.56 -3.88 1.41
C SER A 10 -12.88 -2.57 0.98
N LEU A 11 -13.40 -1.93 -0.08
CA LEU A 11 -12.89 -0.66 -0.62
C LEU A 11 -13.07 0.51 0.35
N GLU A 12 -14.22 0.56 1.03
CA GLU A 12 -14.53 1.57 2.05
C GLU A 12 -13.57 1.46 3.25
N SER A 13 -13.20 0.23 3.61
CA SER A 13 -12.24 -0.06 4.69
C SER A 13 -10.83 0.46 4.36
N ILE A 14 -10.36 0.35 3.11
CA ILE A 14 -9.03 0.81 2.71
C ILE A 14 -8.95 2.33 2.71
N TYR A 15 -9.98 3.00 2.17
CA TYR A 15 -10.02 4.46 2.14
C TYR A 15 -9.96 5.07 3.55
N LEU A 16 -10.73 4.52 4.50
CA LEU A 16 -10.71 4.94 5.90
C LEU A 16 -9.35 4.72 6.56
N ARG A 17 -8.71 3.57 6.31
CA ARG A 17 -7.35 3.27 6.82
C ARG A 17 -6.32 4.23 6.23
N LEU A 18 -6.41 4.55 4.94
CA LEU A 18 -5.51 5.48 4.28
C LEU A 18 -5.66 6.90 4.82
N GLN A 19 -6.90 7.37 5.06
CA GLN A 19 -7.14 8.67 5.69
C GLN A 19 -6.48 8.78 7.08
N LEU A 20 -6.50 7.71 7.88
CA LEU A 20 -5.83 7.69 9.17
C LEU A 20 -4.30 7.78 9.02
N VAL A 21 -3.72 7.03 8.08
CA VAL A 21 -2.28 7.06 7.79
C VAL A 21 -1.85 8.45 7.30
N MET A 22 -2.68 9.15 6.53
CA MET A 22 -2.36 10.51 6.09
C MET A 22 -2.39 11.53 7.23
N LYS A 23 -3.25 11.33 8.24
CA LYS A 23 -3.37 12.25 9.38
C LYS A 23 -2.24 12.11 10.40
N SER A 24 -1.83 10.88 10.72
CA SER A 24 -0.88 10.63 11.83
C SER A 24 0.23 9.63 11.51
N GLY A 25 0.16 8.96 10.37
CA GLY A 25 1.13 7.95 9.96
C GLY A 25 2.37 8.53 9.28
N LYS A 26 3.43 7.72 9.22
CA LYS A 26 4.59 7.98 8.37
C LYS A 26 4.33 7.37 6.99
N TYR A 27 4.33 8.19 5.96
CA TYR A 27 4.13 7.76 4.58
C TYR A 27 5.11 8.48 3.66
N VAL A 28 5.27 7.92 2.46
CA VAL A 28 6.09 8.45 1.39
C VAL A 28 5.31 8.29 0.10
N VAL A 29 5.33 9.32 -0.75
CA VAL A 29 4.64 9.32 -2.04
C VAL A 29 5.66 9.54 -3.16
N GLY A 30 5.53 8.77 -4.24
CA GLY A 30 6.34 8.92 -5.44
C GLY A 30 7.37 7.81 -5.64
N TYR A 31 7.52 7.38 -6.89
CA TYR A 31 8.28 6.20 -7.30
C TYR A 31 9.72 6.15 -6.76
N LYS A 32 10.52 7.22 -6.93
CA LYS A 32 11.94 7.23 -6.50
C LYS A 32 12.09 7.10 -4.99
N GLN A 33 11.21 7.74 -4.22
CA GLN A 33 11.27 7.71 -2.77
C GLN A 33 10.77 6.37 -2.23
N THR A 34 9.71 5.80 -2.82
CA THR A 34 9.22 4.47 -2.49
C THR A 34 10.31 3.41 -2.72
N LEU A 35 10.99 3.45 -3.86
CA LEU A 35 12.15 2.58 -4.15
C LEU A 35 13.26 2.69 -3.09
N LYS A 36 13.58 3.91 -2.65
CA LYS A 36 14.56 4.15 -1.58
C LYS A 36 14.09 3.52 -0.25
N MET A 37 12.81 3.67 0.09
CA MET A 37 12.27 3.11 1.34
C MET A 37 12.19 1.58 1.33
N ILE A 38 11.87 0.98 0.18
CA ILE A 38 11.87 -0.49 0.00
C ILE A 38 13.31 -1.02 0.16
N ARG A 39 14.29 -0.41 -0.51
CA ARG A 39 15.70 -0.81 -0.37
C ARG A 39 16.25 -0.65 1.05
N GLN A 40 15.75 0.32 1.81
CA GLN A 40 16.12 0.49 3.22
C GLN A 40 15.38 -0.48 4.16
N GLY A 41 14.43 -1.29 3.67
CA GLY A 41 13.61 -2.17 4.50
C GLY A 41 12.66 -1.44 5.45
N LYS A 42 12.39 -0.15 5.22
CA LYS A 42 11.51 0.67 6.07
C LYS A 42 10.05 0.65 5.61
N ALA A 43 9.81 0.30 4.35
CA ALA A 43 8.46 0.18 3.80
C ALA A 43 7.76 -1.05 4.40
N LYS A 44 6.56 -0.86 4.96
CA LYS A 44 5.73 -1.95 5.50
C LYS A 44 4.61 -2.37 4.54
N LEU A 45 4.12 -1.41 3.75
CA LEU A 45 3.06 -1.58 2.77
C LEU A 45 3.32 -0.64 1.60
N VAL A 46 3.12 -1.12 0.38
CA VAL A 46 3.16 -0.32 -0.86
C VAL A 46 1.76 -0.34 -1.48
N ILE A 47 1.26 0.83 -1.85
CA ILE A 47 -0.02 0.98 -2.55
C ILE A 47 0.30 1.44 -3.98
N LEU A 48 -0.17 0.70 -4.97
CA LEU A 48 0.01 0.99 -6.37
C LEU A 48 -1.29 1.55 -6.95
N ALA A 49 -1.17 2.58 -7.79
CA ALA A 49 -2.32 3.10 -8.51
C ALA A 49 -2.58 2.27 -9.78
N ASN A 50 -3.84 2.15 -10.17
CA ASN A 50 -4.25 1.42 -11.37
C ASN A 50 -3.67 1.99 -12.67
N ASN A 51 -3.35 3.29 -12.71
CA ASN A 51 -2.81 3.98 -13.89
C ASN A 51 -1.27 3.97 -13.95
N HIS A 52 -0.58 3.15 -13.16
CA HIS A 52 0.88 3.12 -13.15
C HIS A 52 1.45 2.43 -14.42
N PRO A 53 2.51 2.96 -15.06
CA PRO A 53 3.13 2.30 -16.22
C PRO A 53 3.59 0.88 -15.89
N ALA A 54 3.29 -0.07 -16.77
CA ALA A 54 3.52 -1.50 -16.52
C ALA A 54 4.96 -1.84 -16.08
N LEU A 55 5.97 -1.25 -16.74
CA LEU A 55 7.38 -1.49 -16.40
C LEU A 55 7.72 -1.05 -14.96
N ARG A 56 7.24 0.12 -14.53
CA ARG A 56 7.50 0.63 -13.18
C ARG A 56 6.71 -0.13 -12.11
N LYS A 57 5.53 -0.63 -12.49
CA LYS A 57 4.71 -1.49 -11.62
C LYS A 57 5.47 -2.77 -11.29
N LEU A 58 5.95 -3.46 -12.32
CA LEU A 58 6.74 -4.69 -12.20
C LEU A 58 8.02 -4.47 -11.39
N GLU A 59 8.71 -3.34 -11.60
CA GLU A 59 9.90 -3.01 -10.84
C GLU A 59 9.61 -2.83 -9.35
N ILE A 60 8.57 -2.07 -8.98
CA ILE A 60 8.18 -1.89 -7.58
C ILE A 60 7.76 -3.25 -6.96
N GLU A 61 6.97 -4.04 -7.68
CA GLU A 61 6.54 -5.36 -7.21
C GLU A 61 7.72 -6.30 -6.96
N TYR A 62 8.71 -6.30 -7.87
CA TYR A 62 9.92 -7.08 -7.74
C TYR A 62 10.72 -6.68 -6.48
N TYR A 63 10.96 -5.39 -6.28
CA TYR A 63 11.67 -4.93 -5.09
C TYR A 63 10.87 -5.18 -3.79
N ALA A 64 9.55 -5.03 -3.83
CA ALA A 64 8.69 -5.33 -2.69
C ALA A 64 8.72 -6.82 -2.35
N MET A 65 8.76 -7.71 -3.34
CA MET A 65 8.91 -9.16 -3.15
C MET A 65 10.24 -9.50 -2.48
N LEU A 66 11.35 -8.92 -2.96
CA LEU A 66 12.68 -9.11 -2.35
C LEU A 66 12.71 -8.62 -0.89
N ALA A 67 12.09 -7.48 -0.61
CA ALA A 67 12.01 -6.89 0.72
C ALA A 67 10.90 -7.48 1.61
N LYS A 68 10.17 -8.50 1.13
CA LYS A 68 9.00 -9.10 1.82
C LYS A 68 7.97 -8.05 2.27
N THR A 69 7.80 -6.99 1.48
CA THR A 69 6.86 -5.89 1.75
C THR A 69 5.51 -6.20 1.13
N GLY A 70 4.41 -5.96 1.85
CA GLY A 70 3.06 -6.14 1.31
C GLY A 70 2.77 -5.15 0.18
N VAL A 71 2.12 -5.61 -0.89
CA VAL A 71 1.67 -4.78 -2.02
C VAL A 71 0.14 -4.81 -2.09
N HIS A 72 -0.45 -3.63 -2.22
CA HIS A 72 -1.88 -3.43 -2.45
C HIS A 72 -2.09 -2.73 -3.79
N HIS A 73 -3.05 -3.21 -4.58
CA HIS A 73 -3.46 -2.62 -5.86
C HIS A 73 -4.68 -1.73 -5.71
#